data_AF-A0A9D4NA65-F1
#
_entry.id   AF-A0A9D4NA65-F1
#
_cell.length_a   1.000
_cell.length_b   1.000
_cell.length_c   1.000
_cell.angle_alpha   90.00
_cell.angle_beta   90.00
_cell.angle_gamma   90.00
#
_symmetry.space_group_name_H-M   'P 1'
#
loop_
_entity.id
_entity.type
_entity.pdbx_description
1 polymer ?
#
loop_
_entity_poly.entity_id
_entity_poly.type
_entity_poly.pdbx_seq_one_letter_code
_entity_poly.pdbx_strand_id
1 'polypeptide(L)'
;MKALQDSAFFEGPENSKIFSHNISLLEMDQYKTIGRLVALSLVQDGPGIHVLHPDLYNLMVGRPSKMEDLEELLPAATCKMLQQV
;
A
#
# COMPACT_ATOMS: atom_id res chain seq x y z
N MET A 1 2.94 1.90 -15.45
CA MET A 1 2.72 2.21 -14.01
C MET A 1 1.91 3.47 -13.74
N LYS A 2 1.86 4.48 -14.63
CA LYS A 2 1.08 5.71 -14.42
C LYS A 2 -0.41 5.48 -14.11
N ALA A 3 -1.05 4.55 -14.82
CA ALA A 3 -2.43 4.14 -14.54
C ALA A 3 -2.66 3.59 -13.12
N LEU A 4 -1.64 2.98 -12.51
CA LEU A 4 -1.70 2.48 -11.14
C LEU A 4 -1.50 3.62 -10.14
N GLN A 5 -0.62 4.57 -10.46
CA GLN A 5 -0.40 5.78 -9.67
C GLN A 5 -1.64 6.67 -9.59
N ASP A 6 -2.41 6.77 -10.67
CA ASP A 6 -3.63 7.59 -10.76
C ASP A 6 -4.90 6.82 -10.32
N SER A 7 -4.74 5.57 -9.88
CA SER A 7 -5.86 4.71 -9.50
C SER A 7 -6.39 5.01 -8.10
N ALA A 8 -7.65 4.63 -7.85
CA ALA A 8 -8.28 4.73 -6.53
C ALA A 8 -7.74 3.74 -5.49
N PHE A 9 -6.76 2.89 -5.84
CA PHE A 9 -6.16 1.90 -4.93
C PHE A 9 -5.15 2.49 -3.96
N PHE A 10 -4.64 3.68 -4.27
CA PHE A 10 -3.60 4.33 -3.51
C PHE A 10 -3.95 5.78 -3.22
N GLU A 11 -3.61 6.24 -2.02
CA GLU A 11 -3.81 7.63 -1.59
C GLU A 11 -2.52 8.22 -1.01
N GLY A 12 -2.48 9.54 -0.86
CA GLY A 12 -1.30 10.26 -0.38
C GLY A 12 -0.46 10.92 -1.48
N PRO A 13 0.68 11.52 -1.11
CA PRO A 13 1.53 12.31 -2.00
C PRO A 13 2.22 11.46 -3.08
N GLU A 14 2.66 12.12 -4.16
CA GLU A 14 3.42 11.46 -5.23
C GLU A 14 4.69 10.78 -4.69
N ASN A 15 4.97 9.56 -5.14
CA ASN A 15 6.09 8.71 -4.69
C ASN A 15 6.08 8.34 -3.20
N SER A 16 4.96 8.57 -2.51
CA SER A 16 4.78 8.29 -1.09
C SER A 16 3.35 7.80 -0.83
N LYS A 17 2.80 7.03 -1.78
CA LYS A 17 1.43 6.55 -1.64
C LYS A 17 1.32 5.34 -0.72
N ILE A 18 0.20 5.24 -0.05
CA ILE A 18 -0.24 4.09 0.75
C ILE A 18 -1.50 3.50 0.12
N PHE A 19 -1.94 2.33 0.61
CA PHE A 19 -3.24 1.78 0.21
C PHE A 19 -4.36 2.70 0.68
N SER A 20 -5.28 3.03 -0.23
CA SER A 20 -6.45 3.82 0.12
C SER A 20 -7.41 3.01 0.99
N HIS A 21 -8.19 3.70 1.82
CA HIS A 21 -9.31 3.09 2.53
C HIS A 21 -10.61 3.19 1.70
N ASN A 22 -10.77 2.32 0.69
CA ASN A 22 -11.95 2.29 -0.17
C ASN A 22 -12.76 0.99 0.01
N ILE A 23 -13.85 1.07 0.76
CA ILE A 23 -14.71 -0.08 1.09
C ILE A 23 -15.30 -0.73 -0.18
N SER A 24 -15.69 0.06 -1.18
CA SER A 24 -16.22 -0.49 -2.43
C SER A 24 -15.20 -1.36 -3.16
N LEU A 25 -13.92 -0.94 -3.19
CA LEU A 25 -12.85 -1.74 -3.78
C LEU A 25 -12.55 -3.01 -2.98
N LEU A 26 -12.77 -2.98 -1.66
CA LEU A 26 -12.66 -4.15 -0.79
C LEU A 26 -13.78 -5.15 -1.07
N GLU A 27 -15.03 -4.70 -1.10
CA GLU A 27 -16.20 -5.55 -1.39
C GLU A 27 -16.14 -6.16 -2.80
N MET A 28 -15.55 -5.43 -3.76
CA MET A 28 -15.35 -5.91 -5.13
C MET A 28 -14.10 -6.78 -5.32
N ASP A 29 -13.44 -7.20 -4.23
CA ASP A 29 -12.25 -8.07 -4.24
C ASP A 29 -11.07 -7.47 -5.07
N GLN A 30 -11.05 -6.15 -5.24
CA GLN A 30 -10.09 -5.47 -6.11
C GLN A 30 -8.72 -5.34 -5.45
N TYR A 31 -8.65 -5.12 -4.13
CA TYR A 31 -7.37 -5.14 -3.40
C TYR A 31 -6.67 -6.50 -3.50
N LYS A 32 -7.43 -7.59 -3.48
CA LYS A 32 -6.90 -8.94 -3.69
C LYS A 32 -6.35 -9.12 -5.11
N THR A 33 -7.07 -8.62 -6.10
CA THR A 33 -6.64 -8.67 -7.50
C THR A 33 -5.36 -7.89 -7.73
N ILE A 34 -5.27 -6.67 -7.17
CA ILE A 34 -4.05 -5.86 -7.29
C ILE A 34 -2.92 -6.41 -6.47
N GLY A 35 -3.17 -6.88 -5.24
CA GLY A 35 -2.16 -7.57 -4.44
C GLY A 35 -1.52 -8.73 -5.19
N ARG A 36 -2.32 -9.51 -5.94
CA ARG A 36 -1.80 -10.57 -6.83
C ARG A 36 -0.96 -10.02 -7.97
N LEU A 37 -1.40 -8.95 -8.62
CA LEU A 37 -0.63 -8.29 -9.68
C LEU A 37 0.73 -7.79 -9.16
N VAL A 38 0.74 -7.17 -7.96
CA VAL A 38 1.95 -6.72 -7.27
C VAL A 38 2.88 -7.90 -7.02
N ALA A 39 2.35 -8.96 -6.39
CA ALA A 39 3.12 -10.14 -6.05
C ALA A 39 3.72 -10.84 -7.28
N LEU A 40 2.95 -10.95 -8.37
CA LEU A 40 3.45 -11.50 -9.64
C LEU A 40 4.59 -10.68 -10.22
N SER A 41 4.49 -9.34 -10.17
CA SER A 41 5.59 -8.46 -10.61
C SER A 41 6.85 -8.73 -9.79
N LEU A 42 6.73 -8.81 -8.47
CA LEU A 42 7.87 -9.04 -7.58
C LEU A 42 8.52 -10.41 -7.78
N VAL A 43 7.71 -11.47 -7.91
CA VAL A 43 8.21 -12.85 -8.09
C VAL A 43 8.93 -13.03 -9.43
N GLN A 44 8.59 -12.24 -10.44
CA GLN A 44 9.15 -12.35 -11.79
C GLN A 44 10.34 -11.40 -12.03
N ASP A 45 10.92 -10.80 -10.98
CA ASP A 45 11.88 -9.70 -11.09
C ASP A 45 11.38 -8.57 -12.02
N GLY A 46 10.06 -8.40 -12.04
CA GLY A 46 9.37 -7.36 -12.77
C GLY A 46 9.52 -6.00 -12.09
N PRO A 47 8.96 -4.94 -12.70
CA PRO A 47 9.13 -3.59 -12.20
C PRO A 47 8.42 -3.43 -10.84
N GLY A 48 9.16 -2.97 -9.83
CA GLY A 48 8.64 -2.72 -8.49
C GLY A 48 7.63 -1.58 -8.47
N ILE A 49 6.77 -1.53 -7.46
CA ILE A 49 5.73 -0.49 -7.38
C ILE A 49 6.33 0.79 -6.78
N HIS A 50 7.00 1.55 -7.63
CA HIS A 50 7.71 2.78 -7.25
C HIS A 50 6.80 3.92 -6.74
N VAL A 51 5.49 3.78 -6.86
CA VAL A 51 4.54 4.78 -6.33
C VAL A 51 4.32 4.63 -4.82
N LEU A 52 4.62 3.47 -4.25
CA LEU A 52 4.45 3.22 -2.82
C LEU A 52 5.49 3.96 -1.99
N HIS A 53 5.10 4.35 -0.78
CA HIS A 53 6.05 4.79 0.23
C HIS A 53 7.17 3.73 0.40
N PRO A 54 8.45 4.13 0.40
CA PRO A 54 9.58 3.19 0.47
C PRO A 54 9.52 2.24 1.66
N ASP A 55 9.10 2.72 2.84
CA ASP A 55 8.97 1.85 4.02
C ASP A 55 7.80 0.88 3.92
N LEU A 56 6.69 1.28 3.30
CA LEU A 56 5.57 0.37 3.02
C LEU A 56 6.01 -0.72 2.03
N TYR A 57 6.72 -0.32 0.97
CA TYR A 57 7.29 -1.26 0.02
C TYR A 57 8.26 -2.23 0.69
N ASN A 58 9.18 -1.72 1.51
CA ASN A 58 10.14 -2.54 2.25
C ASN A 58 9.44 -3.55 3.16
N LEU A 59 8.40 -3.12 3.89
CA LEU A 59 7.57 -4.01 4.70
C LEU A 59 6.95 -5.14 3.86
N MET A 60 6.33 -4.80 2.72
CA MET A 60 5.69 -5.77 1.83
C MET A 60 6.66 -6.83 1.30
N VAL A 61 7.93 -6.47 1.10
CA VAL A 61 8.97 -7.40 0.60
C VAL A 61 9.83 -8.00 1.72
N GLY A 62 9.48 -7.79 2.99
CA GLY A 62 10.20 -8.34 4.15
C GLY A 62 11.60 -7.74 4.37
N ARG A 63 11.86 -6.52 3.87
CA ARG A 63 13.10 -5.78 4.10
C ARG A 63 12.99 -4.91 5.36
N PRO A 64 14.12 -4.55 5.99
CA PRO A 64 14.14 -3.63 7.12
C PRO A 64 13.51 -2.29 6.71
N SER A 65 12.49 -1.86 7.46
CA SER A 65 11.84 -0.56 7.33
C SER A 65 12.12 0.26 8.59
N LYS A 66 12.30 1.58 8.46
CA LYS A 66 12.52 2.48 9.61
C LYS A 66 11.19 2.85 10.28
N MET A 67 10.38 1.85 10.61
CA MET A 67 8.98 1.96 11.04
C MET A 67 8.78 2.62 12.42
N GLU A 68 9.41 3.76 12.66
CA GLU A 68 9.08 4.66 13.76
C GLU A 68 7.82 5.49 13.42
N ASP A 69 7.48 5.63 12.14
CA ASP A 69 6.44 6.53 11.62
C ASP A 69 5.18 5.83 11.07
N LEU A 70 4.86 4.61 11.52
CA LEU A 70 3.58 3.96 11.14
C LEU A 70 2.37 4.82 11.55
N GLU A 71 2.54 5.62 12.61
CA GLU A 71 1.59 6.61 13.09
C GLU A 71 1.49 7.86 12.20
N GLU A 72 2.53 8.18 11.41
CA GLU A 72 2.48 9.27 10.42
C GLU A 72 1.84 8.83 9.10
N LEU A 73 1.98 7.54 8.74
CA LEU A 73 1.40 6.96 7.53
C LEU A 73 -0.07 6.59 7.69
N LEU A 74 -0.57 6.45 8.93
CA LEU A 74 -1.98 6.19 9.21
C LEU A 74 -2.65 7.50 9.62
N PRO A 75 -3.83 7.84 9.07
CA PRO A 75 -4.68 8.85 9.68
C PRO A 75 -4.85 8.51 11.17
N ALA A 76 -4.76 9.49 12.07
CA ALA A 76 -4.86 9.27 13.54
C ALA A 76 -6.10 8.46 13.98
N ALA A 77 -7.13 8.38 13.13
CA ALA A 77 -8.32 7.55 13.32
C ALA A 77 -8.05 6.03 13.24
N THR A 78 -7.09 5.59 12.42
CA THR A 78 -6.80 4.18 12.14
C THR A 78 -6.05 3.50 13.30
N CYS A 79 -5.14 4.21 13.98
CA CYS A 79 -4.45 3.69 15.16
C CYS A 79 -5.41 3.34 16.30
N LYS A 80 -6.55 4.03 16.42
CA LYS A 80 -7.57 3.73 17.42
C LYS A 80 -8.36 2.45 17.10
N MET A 81 -8.53 2.11 15.83
CA MET A 81 -9.26 0.91 15.42
C MET A 81 -8.43 -0.37 15.59
N LEU A 82 -7.11 -0.30 15.39
CA LEU A 82 -6.22 -1.45 15.58
C LEU A 82 -5.96 -1.80 17.06
N GLN A 83 -6.14 -0.85 17.99
CA GLN A 83 -6.00 -1.08 19.42
C GLN A 83 -7.26 -1.70 20.09
N GLN A 84 -8.34 -1.93 19.32
CA GLN A 84 -9.61 -2.44 19.83
C GLN A 84 -9.92 -3.90 19.40
N VAL A 85 -8.94 -4.58 18.79
CA VAL A 85 -9.00 -6.01 18.42
C VAL A 85 -8.02 -6.79 19.30
#